data_AF-A0A2H3K0T0-F1
#
_entry.id   AF-A0A2H3K0T0-F1
#
_cell.length_a   1.000
_cell.length_b   1.000
_cell.length_c   1.000
_cell.angle_alpha   90.00
_cell.angle_beta   90.00
_cell.angle_gamma   90.00
#
_symmetry.space_group_name_H-M   'P 1'
#
loop_
_entity.id
_entity.type
_entity.pdbx_description
1 polymer ?
#
loop_
_entity_poly.entity_id
_entity_poly.type
_entity_poly.pdbx_seq_one_letter_code
_entity_poly.pdbx_strand_id
1 'polypeptide(L)'
;MDLPTANLPLYQLQQPPPAGFRVSLSADASLPSPEQLGRPVCVDADGHSPVYLASAILANSVHPCKVAPHLRQPCRVPYGGGEQKHNGRYDLLPFDHATMEWVPTSHGQIPPGRRPIEGGYEEAGKLYHALALVNGVRVLGKMGHHLGACHVAFGGKEVVVRKNYEILCWR
;
A
#
# COMPACT_ATOMS: atom_id res chain seq x y z
N MET A 1 1.75 44.62 32.62
CA MET A 1 1.29 43.22 32.49
C MET A 1 1.46 42.86 31.04
N ASP A 2 2.62 42.30 30.70
CA ASP A 2 2.88 41.77 29.36
C ASP A 2 3.42 40.35 29.55
N LEU A 3 2.62 39.37 29.14
CA LEU A 3 3.04 37.98 29.09
C LEU A 3 3.95 37.81 27.86
N PRO A 4 5.09 37.12 27.97
CA PRO A 4 5.92 36.86 26.81
C PRO A 4 5.21 35.86 25.88
N THR A 5 5.05 36.27 24.62
CA THR A 5 4.61 35.42 23.52
C THR A 5 5.59 34.25 23.39
N ALA A 6 5.12 33.03 23.70
CA ALA A 6 5.90 31.83 23.50
C ALA A 6 6.19 31.67 22.00
N ASN A 7 7.46 31.83 21.62
CA ASN A 7 7.98 31.35 20.34
C ASN A 7 7.84 29.83 20.33
N LEU A 8 6.81 29.32 19.65
CA LEU A 8 6.73 27.91 19.31
C LEU A 8 7.96 27.54 18.44
N PRO A 9 8.73 26.50 18.77
CA PRO A 9 9.88 26.12 17.97
C PRO A 9 9.43 25.69 16.57
N LEU A 10 10.21 26.08 15.56
CA LEU A 10 10.06 25.79 14.13
C LEU A 10 10.20 24.30 13.77
N TYR A 11 9.58 23.39 14.53
CA TYR A 11 9.24 22.06 14.01
C TYR A 11 8.07 22.18 13.00
N GLN A 12 8.21 23.10 12.05
CA GLN A 12 7.43 23.14 10.84
C GLN A 12 7.54 21.77 10.18
N LEU A 13 6.48 20.96 10.34
CA LEU A 13 5.92 20.05 9.36
C LEU A 13 6.98 19.39 8.46
N GLN A 14 7.84 18.53 9.01
CA GLN A 14 8.60 17.62 8.16
C GLN A 14 7.57 16.77 7.41
N GLN A 15 7.48 16.97 6.09
CA GLN A 15 6.64 16.14 5.25
C GLN A 15 7.03 14.68 5.49
N PRO A 16 6.05 13.76 5.61
CA PRO A 16 6.38 12.35 5.82
C PRO A 16 7.23 11.85 4.66
N PRO A 17 8.12 10.86 4.92
CA PRO A 17 8.98 10.29 3.89
C PRO A 17 8.13 9.77 2.71
N PRO A 18 8.63 9.79 1.46
CA PRO A 18 7.85 9.42 0.28
C PRO A 18 7.15 8.05 0.40
N ALA A 19 7.82 7.08 1.02
CA ALA A 19 7.31 5.73 1.22
C ALA A 19 6.48 5.54 2.52
N GLY A 20 6.39 6.56 3.37
CA GLY A 20 5.77 6.49 4.70
C GLY A 20 6.62 5.77 5.73
N PHE A 21 6.18 5.80 6.99
CA PHE A 21 6.77 5.01 8.07
C PHE A 21 6.31 3.55 7.96
N ARG A 22 7.24 2.61 8.14
CA ARG A 22 7.00 1.18 7.86
C ARG A 22 7.26 0.30 9.07
N VAL A 23 6.54 -0.80 9.15
CA VAL A 23 6.77 -1.87 10.14
C VAL A 23 7.26 -3.11 9.40
N SER A 24 8.51 -3.49 9.64
CA SER A 24 9.12 -4.65 8.99
C SER A 24 8.71 -5.96 9.63
N LEU A 25 8.34 -6.93 8.79
CA LEU A 25 7.92 -8.27 9.18
C LEU A 25 8.61 -9.32 8.32
N SER A 26 8.76 -10.51 8.87
CA SER A 26 9.18 -11.73 8.17
C SER A 26 8.07 -12.79 8.28
N ALA A 27 8.08 -13.79 7.40
CA ALA A 27 7.01 -14.79 7.35
C ALA A 27 6.95 -15.74 8.55
N ASP A 28 8.04 -15.83 9.31
CA ASP A 28 8.18 -16.58 10.55
C ASP A 28 7.85 -15.75 11.80
N ALA A 29 7.79 -14.42 11.68
CA ALA A 29 7.37 -13.55 12.76
C ALA A 29 5.85 -13.61 12.94
N SER A 30 5.41 -13.61 14.21
CA SER A 30 4.00 -13.38 14.50
C SER A 30 3.59 -12.01 13.98
N LEU A 31 2.39 -11.92 13.40
CA LEU A 31 1.86 -10.63 12.99
C LEU A 31 1.74 -9.71 14.22
N PRO A 32 2.02 -8.41 14.07
CA PRO A 32 1.83 -7.43 15.13
C PRO A 32 0.40 -7.43 15.66
N SER A 33 0.20 -6.90 16.87
CA SER A 33 -1.16 -6.72 17.40
C SER A 33 -1.98 -5.82 16.45
N PRO A 34 -3.32 -5.93 16.44
CA PRO A 34 -4.17 -5.05 15.62
C PRO A 34 -3.87 -3.56 15.82
N GLU A 35 -3.45 -3.15 17.03
CA GLU A 35 -3.04 -1.78 17.35
C GLU A 35 -1.79 -1.34 16.56
N GLN A 36 -0.86 -2.27 16.33
CA GLN A 36 0.38 -2.05 15.58
C GLN A 36 0.18 -2.19 14.06
N LEU A 37 -0.78 -3.01 13.63
CA LEU A 37 -1.21 -3.12 12.22
C LEU A 37 -1.98 -1.89 11.75
N GLY A 38 -2.59 -1.16 12.69
CA GLY A 38 -3.47 -0.04 12.41
C GLY A 38 -4.83 -0.48 11.87
N ARG A 39 -5.56 0.46 11.26
CA ARG A 39 -6.88 0.17 10.68
C ARG A 39 -6.73 -0.61 9.37
N PRO A 40 -7.52 -1.67 9.14
CA PRO A 40 -7.53 -2.34 7.85
C PRO A 40 -8.04 -1.39 6.77
N VAL A 41 -7.51 -1.52 5.56
CA VAL A 41 -7.95 -0.69 4.42
C VAL A 41 -9.25 -1.20 3.81
N CYS A 42 -9.42 -2.52 3.79
CA CYS A 42 -10.58 -3.20 3.25
C CYS A 42 -10.73 -4.59 3.88
N VAL A 43 -11.77 -5.30 3.47
CA VAL A 43 -12.00 -6.71 3.81
C VAL A 43 -11.76 -7.59 2.58
N ASP A 44 -11.34 -8.84 2.80
CA ASP A 44 -11.13 -9.82 1.74
C ASP A 44 -12.47 -10.32 1.18
N ALA A 45 -12.42 -11.23 0.20
CA ALA A 45 -13.58 -11.75 -0.52
C ALA A 45 -14.63 -12.47 0.35
N ASP A 46 -14.29 -12.83 1.58
CA ASP A 46 -15.23 -13.38 2.58
C ASP A 46 -16.12 -12.31 3.25
N GLY A 47 -15.88 -11.02 2.96
CA GLY A 47 -16.66 -9.90 3.44
C GLY A 47 -16.36 -9.45 4.87
N HIS A 48 -15.40 -10.06 5.58
CA HIS A 48 -15.13 -9.72 6.98
C HIS A 48 -13.66 -9.79 7.40
N SER A 49 -12.82 -10.57 6.70
CA SER A 49 -11.42 -10.69 7.05
C SER A 49 -10.63 -9.43 6.69
N PRO A 50 -9.85 -8.84 7.62
CA PRO A 50 -9.15 -7.58 7.37
C PRO A 50 -7.97 -7.73 6.41
N VAL A 51 -7.74 -6.68 5.61
CA VAL A 51 -6.64 -6.60 4.65
C VAL A 51 -5.85 -5.29 4.82
N TYR A 52 -4.52 -5.40 4.80
CA TYR A 52 -3.56 -4.33 5.09
C TYR A 52 -2.60 -4.07 3.93
N LEU A 53 -2.05 -2.86 3.89
CA LEU A 53 -1.03 -2.42 2.93
C LEU A 53 0.36 -2.93 3.33
N ALA A 54 1.11 -3.44 2.36
CA ALA A 54 2.51 -3.76 2.57
C ALA A 54 3.33 -3.65 1.28
N SER A 55 4.63 -3.78 1.43
CA SER A 55 5.58 -3.94 0.35
C SER A 55 6.40 -5.21 0.57
N ALA A 56 6.31 -6.17 -0.34
CA ALA A 56 7.12 -7.39 -0.32
C ALA A 56 8.52 -7.11 -0.89
N ILE A 57 9.55 -7.54 -0.16
CA ILE A 57 10.95 -7.44 -0.59
C ILE A 57 11.31 -8.71 -1.36
N LEU A 58 11.55 -8.56 -2.66
CA LEU A 58 12.05 -9.61 -3.55
C LEU A 58 13.55 -9.39 -3.79
N ALA A 59 14.22 -10.34 -4.46
CA ALA A 59 15.68 -10.30 -4.64
C ALA A 59 16.20 -8.98 -5.23
N ASN A 60 15.53 -8.45 -6.27
CA ASN A 60 15.96 -7.25 -7.00
C ASN A 60 14.86 -6.19 -7.11
N SER A 61 13.78 -6.33 -6.36
CA SER A 61 12.61 -5.45 -6.47
C SER A 61 11.81 -5.40 -5.18
N VAL A 62 10.97 -4.37 -5.05
CA VAL A 62 10.05 -4.19 -3.93
C VAL A 62 8.67 -3.96 -4.50
N HIS A 63 7.72 -4.84 -4.17
CA HIS A 63 6.38 -4.81 -4.77
C HIS A 63 5.31 -4.51 -3.73
N PRO A 64 4.44 -3.50 -3.96
CA PRO A 64 3.22 -3.33 -3.20
C PRO A 64 2.38 -4.62 -3.22
N CYS A 65 1.85 -4.99 -2.07
CA CYS A 65 1.14 -6.23 -1.87
C CYS A 65 0.02 -6.07 -0.83
N LYS A 66 -0.85 -7.08 -0.76
CA LYS A 66 -1.88 -7.18 0.30
C LYS A 66 -1.39 -8.12 1.39
N VAL A 67 -1.68 -7.79 2.65
CA VAL A 67 -1.49 -8.68 3.79
C VAL A 67 -2.85 -9.03 4.38
N ALA A 68 -3.17 -10.32 4.37
CA ALA A 68 -4.41 -10.87 4.86
C ALA A 68 -4.12 -11.90 5.97
N PRO A 69 -4.17 -11.50 7.25
CA PRO A 69 -3.74 -12.32 8.39
C PRO A 69 -4.40 -13.70 8.51
N HIS A 70 -5.64 -13.82 8.04
CA HIS A 70 -6.41 -15.06 8.09
C HIS A 70 -5.87 -16.16 7.14
N LEU A 71 -5.01 -15.81 6.19
CA LEU A 71 -4.40 -16.76 5.27
C LEU A 71 -3.15 -17.39 5.88
N ARG A 72 -2.94 -18.69 5.65
CA ARG A 72 -1.71 -19.42 6.07
C ARG A 72 -0.40 -18.72 5.65
N GLN A 73 -0.43 -18.03 4.51
CA GLN A 73 0.66 -17.16 4.06
C GLN A 73 0.03 -15.79 3.85
N PRO A 74 0.19 -14.83 4.78
CA PRO A 74 -0.58 -13.59 4.75
C PRO A 74 -0.25 -12.65 3.57
N CYS A 75 1.00 -12.63 3.14
CA CYS A 75 1.49 -11.72 2.10
C CYS A 75 1.21 -12.27 0.70
N ARG A 76 0.50 -11.48 -0.12
CA ARG A 76 0.08 -11.83 -1.49
C ARG A 76 0.50 -10.74 -2.47
N VAL A 77 1.37 -11.09 -3.41
CA VAL A 77 2.00 -10.16 -4.35
C VAL A 77 1.45 -10.39 -5.77
N PRO A 78 0.92 -9.36 -6.46
CA PRO A 78 0.65 -9.45 -7.88
C PRO A 78 1.98 -9.41 -8.65
N TYR A 79 2.43 -10.55 -9.20
CA TYR A 79 3.69 -10.64 -9.92
C TYR A 79 3.74 -11.82 -10.90
N GLY A 80 4.29 -11.57 -12.10
CA GLY A 80 4.51 -12.60 -13.12
C GLY A 80 3.22 -13.22 -13.65
N GLY A 81 2.11 -12.49 -13.66
CA GLY A 81 0.79 -13.00 -14.07
C GLY A 81 0.02 -13.74 -12.97
N GLY A 82 0.60 -13.90 -11.77
CA GLY A 82 0.01 -14.66 -10.68
C GLY A 82 -0.18 -13.87 -9.38
N GLU A 83 -1.02 -14.43 -8.50
CA GLU A 83 -1.05 -14.06 -7.08
C GLU A 83 0.01 -14.90 -6.35
N GLN A 84 1.19 -14.32 -6.15
CA GLN A 84 2.32 -14.99 -5.53
C GLN A 84 2.22 -14.97 -4.02
N LYS A 85 2.54 -16.09 -3.39
CA LYS A 85 2.65 -16.21 -1.94
C LYS A 85 4.07 -15.82 -1.53
N HIS A 86 4.22 -14.75 -0.74
CA HIS A 86 5.52 -14.27 -0.33
C HIS A 86 5.87 -14.75 1.08
N ASN A 87 7.04 -15.37 1.23
CA ASN A 87 7.54 -15.89 2.52
C ASN A 87 8.81 -15.15 3.00
N GLY A 88 9.23 -14.10 2.29
CA GLY A 88 10.37 -13.28 2.70
C GLY A 88 9.96 -12.13 3.62
N ARG A 89 10.87 -11.16 3.76
CA ARG A 89 10.57 -9.90 4.44
C ARG A 89 9.52 -9.10 3.66
N TYR A 90 8.62 -8.45 4.38
CA TYR A 90 7.70 -7.45 3.84
C TYR A 90 7.50 -6.35 4.88
N ASP A 91 7.25 -5.14 4.39
CA ASP A 91 7.15 -3.94 5.21
C ASP A 91 5.71 -3.41 5.14
N LEU A 92 4.98 -3.52 6.25
CA LEU A 92 3.64 -2.94 6.37
C LEU A 92 3.70 -1.42 6.27
N LEU A 93 2.68 -0.86 5.64
CA LEU A 93 2.39 0.57 5.67
C LEU A 93 1.10 0.78 6.47
N PRO A 94 1.18 1.21 7.75
CA PRO A 94 -0.01 1.59 8.51
C PRO A 94 -0.78 2.68 7.77
N PHE A 95 -2.06 2.45 7.52
CA PHE A 95 -2.90 3.42 6.84
C PHE A 95 -3.41 4.46 7.83
N ASP A 96 -3.11 5.73 7.55
CA ASP A 96 -3.58 6.87 8.34
C ASP A 96 -4.48 7.77 7.50
N HIS A 97 -5.78 7.81 7.83
CA HIS A 97 -6.76 8.65 7.13
C HIS A 97 -6.52 10.15 7.31
N ALA A 98 -5.80 10.57 8.35
CA ALA A 98 -5.50 11.98 8.60
C ALA A 98 -4.43 12.53 7.64
N THR A 99 -3.53 11.67 7.16
CA THR A 99 -2.39 12.06 6.32
C THR A 99 -2.40 11.42 4.94
N MET A 100 -3.23 10.39 4.71
CA MET A 100 -3.31 9.65 3.46
C MET A 100 -4.72 9.64 2.89
N GLU A 101 -4.82 9.57 1.57
CA GLU A 101 -6.08 9.43 0.84
C GLU A 101 -5.95 8.55 -0.40
N TRP A 102 -7.06 7.87 -0.73
CA TRP A 102 -7.20 7.15 -1.99
C TRP A 102 -7.71 8.13 -3.04
N VAL A 103 -6.97 8.29 -4.15
CA VAL A 103 -7.34 9.19 -5.23
C VAL A 103 -7.68 8.39 -6.48
N PRO A 104 -8.85 8.63 -7.12
CA PRO A 104 -9.20 7.97 -8.37
C PRO A 104 -8.20 8.25 -9.48
N THR A 105 -7.85 7.22 -10.24
CA THR A 105 -6.96 7.32 -11.40
C THR A 105 -7.20 6.20 -12.42
N SER A 106 -6.46 6.22 -13.52
CA SER A 106 -6.50 5.25 -14.61
C SER A 106 -5.19 5.25 -15.39
N HIS A 107 -4.96 4.23 -16.22
CA HIS A 107 -3.91 4.22 -17.25
C HIS A 107 -2.49 4.48 -16.75
N GLY A 108 -2.16 4.03 -15.54
CA GLY A 108 -0.85 4.25 -14.92
C GLY A 108 -0.59 5.71 -14.54
N GLN A 109 -1.60 6.58 -14.57
CA GLN A 109 -1.40 8.01 -14.33
C GLN A 109 -1.38 8.33 -12.84
N ILE A 110 -0.53 9.29 -12.47
CA ILE A 110 -0.61 9.95 -11.17
C ILE A 110 -1.51 11.17 -11.37
N PRO A 111 -2.61 11.34 -10.61
CA PRO A 111 -3.48 12.50 -10.75
C PRO A 111 -2.71 13.82 -10.55
N PRO A 112 -2.98 14.87 -11.34
CA PRO A 112 -2.27 16.15 -11.23
C PRO A 112 -2.32 16.73 -9.83
N GLY A 113 -1.19 17.27 -9.35
CA GLY A 113 -1.08 17.88 -8.02
C GLY A 113 -1.06 16.89 -6.86
N ARG A 114 -1.11 15.58 -7.10
CA ARG A 114 -1.04 14.56 -6.04
C ARG A 114 0.37 14.05 -5.84
N ARG A 115 0.69 13.75 -4.57
CA ARG A 115 1.95 13.13 -4.16
C ARG A 115 1.71 11.65 -3.81
N PRO A 116 2.01 10.69 -4.69
CA PRO A 116 1.74 9.28 -4.44
C PRO A 116 2.69 8.71 -3.38
N ILE A 117 2.20 7.77 -2.58
CA ILE A 117 3.01 7.06 -1.59
C ILE A 117 3.81 5.97 -2.29
N GLU A 118 5.14 6.07 -2.23
CA GLU A 118 6.03 5.11 -2.84
C GLU A 118 5.89 3.74 -2.16
N GLY A 119 5.53 2.73 -2.94
CA GLY A 119 5.32 1.37 -2.48
C GLY A 119 6.47 0.43 -2.82
N GLY A 120 7.39 0.85 -3.68
CA GLY A 120 8.57 0.07 -4.05
C GLY A 120 9.07 0.42 -5.44
N TYR A 121 9.73 -0.53 -6.08
CA TYR A 121 10.31 -0.38 -7.41
C TYR A 121 10.52 -1.74 -8.06
N GLU A 122 10.58 -1.72 -9.38
CA GLU A 122 11.13 -2.80 -10.21
C GLU A 122 12.05 -2.17 -11.26
N GLU A 123 12.69 -2.99 -12.10
CA GLU A 123 13.67 -2.52 -13.10
C GLU A 123 13.15 -1.35 -13.94
N ALA A 124 11.88 -1.40 -14.36
CA ALA A 124 11.26 -0.40 -15.22
C ALA A 124 10.84 0.89 -14.49
N GLY A 125 10.85 0.93 -13.15
CA GLY A 125 10.58 2.16 -12.42
C GLY A 125 9.88 1.98 -11.06
N LYS A 126 9.41 3.10 -10.53
CA LYS A 126 8.73 3.17 -9.23
C LYS A 126 7.36 2.48 -9.27
N LEU A 127 7.02 1.86 -8.15
CA LEU A 127 5.72 1.28 -7.89
C LEU A 127 5.04 2.01 -6.73
N TYR A 128 3.73 2.16 -6.85
CA TYR A 128 2.87 2.84 -5.88
C TYR A 128 1.76 1.91 -5.42
N HIS A 129 1.25 2.15 -4.21
CA HIS A 129 0.10 1.41 -3.68
C HIS A 129 -1.16 1.77 -4.45
N ALA A 130 -1.88 0.76 -4.88
CA ALA A 130 -3.12 0.90 -5.63
C ALA A 130 -4.22 0.00 -5.06
N LEU A 131 -5.47 0.39 -5.32
CA LEU A 131 -6.65 -0.35 -4.94
C LEU A 131 -7.60 -0.42 -6.12
N ALA A 132 -8.06 -1.62 -6.47
CA ALA A 132 -9.04 -1.82 -7.54
C ALA A 132 -10.27 -2.59 -7.04
N LEU A 133 -11.41 -2.38 -7.69
CA LEU A 133 -12.61 -3.17 -7.47
C LEU A 133 -12.62 -4.37 -8.44
N VAL A 134 -12.55 -5.59 -7.91
CA VAL A 134 -12.58 -6.84 -8.69
C VAL A 134 -13.74 -7.68 -8.17
N ASN A 135 -14.72 -7.95 -9.02
CA ASN A 135 -15.94 -8.71 -8.66
C ASN A 135 -16.62 -8.19 -7.39
N GLY A 136 -16.68 -6.86 -7.20
CA GLY A 136 -17.25 -6.23 -6.01
C GLY A 136 -16.35 -6.18 -4.79
N VAL A 137 -15.15 -6.78 -4.84
CA VAL A 137 -14.17 -6.78 -3.74
C VAL A 137 -13.13 -5.69 -3.97
N ARG A 138 -12.82 -4.90 -2.94
CA ARG A 138 -11.71 -3.94 -2.96
C ARG A 138 -10.41 -4.70 -2.73
N VAL A 139 -9.50 -4.67 -3.70
CA VAL A 139 -8.25 -5.46 -3.66
C VAL A 139 -7.06 -4.53 -3.77
N LEU A 140 -6.14 -4.66 -2.80
CA LEU A 140 -4.87 -3.94 -2.79
C LEU A 140 -3.87 -4.56 -3.77
N GLY A 141 -3.04 -3.70 -4.35
CA GLY A 141 -1.97 -4.11 -5.25
C GLY A 141 -1.05 -2.95 -5.60
N LYS A 142 -0.51 -2.99 -6.81
CA LYS A 142 0.51 -2.07 -7.30
C LYS A 142 0.06 -1.34 -8.55
N MET A 143 0.56 -0.13 -8.75
CA MET A 143 0.54 0.53 -10.05
C MET A 143 1.89 1.21 -10.29
N GLY A 144 2.20 1.49 -11.55
CA GLY A 144 3.35 2.27 -11.96
C GLY A 144 3.04 2.93 -13.29
N HIS A 145 3.74 4.03 -13.62
CA HIS A 145 3.54 4.69 -14.90
C HIS A 145 3.82 3.75 -16.07
N HIS A 146 4.91 2.99 -15.97
CA HIS A 146 5.32 1.98 -16.95
C HIS A 146 4.40 0.76 -17.01
N LEU A 147 3.61 0.48 -15.96
CA LEU A 147 2.62 -0.61 -15.97
C LEU A 147 1.34 -0.22 -16.74
N GLY A 148 1.00 1.08 -16.79
CA GLY A 148 -0.21 1.56 -17.46
C GLY A 148 -1.53 1.08 -16.83
N ALA A 149 -1.49 0.46 -15.65
CA ALA A 149 -2.64 -0.14 -14.98
C ALA A 149 -2.38 -0.37 -13.47
N CYS A 150 -3.44 -0.70 -12.75
CA CYS A 150 -3.38 -1.33 -11.44
C CYS A 150 -3.32 -2.86 -11.59
N HIS A 151 -2.41 -3.50 -10.86
CA HIS A 151 -2.21 -4.94 -10.82
C HIS A 151 -2.51 -5.42 -9.41
N VAL A 152 -3.47 -6.34 -9.27
CA VAL A 152 -3.93 -6.85 -7.97
C VAL A 152 -3.89 -8.38 -7.92
N ALA A 153 -3.60 -8.91 -6.74
CA ALA A 153 -3.57 -10.34 -6.47
C ALA A 153 -4.99 -10.82 -6.07
N PHE A 154 -5.66 -11.55 -6.94
CA PHE A 154 -7.03 -12.02 -6.70
C PHE A 154 -7.31 -13.37 -7.36
N GLY A 155 -7.87 -14.31 -6.59
CA GLY A 155 -8.29 -15.62 -7.10
C GLY A 155 -7.15 -16.46 -7.69
N GLY A 156 -5.92 -16.31 -7.17
CA GLY A 156 -4.74 -17.00 -7.67
C GLY A 156 -4.07 -16.34 -8.89
N LYS A 157 -4.61 -15.22 -9.38
CA LYS A 157 -4.11 -14.52 -10.58
C LYS A 157 -3.66 -13.10 -10.28
N GLU A 158 -2.78 -12.58 -11.13
CA GLU A 158 -2.57 -11.13 -11.24
C GLU A 158 -3.66 -10.56 -12.16
N VAL A 159 -4.59 -9.82 -11.59
CA VAL A 159 -5.67 -9.16 -12.32
C VAL A 159 -5.22 -7.74 -12.67
N VAL A 160 -5.33 -7.38 -13.96
CA VAL A 160 -4.93 -6.07 -14.50
C VAL A 160 -6.16 -5.20 -14.71
N VAL A 161 -6.23 -4.08 -14.00
CA VAL A 161 -7.33 -3.11 -14.05
C VAL A 161 -6.81 -1.79 -14.61
N ARG A 162 -7.23 -1.42 -15.83
CA ARG A 162 -6.73 -0.24 -16.54
C ARG A 162 -7.43 1.06 -16.19
N LYS A 163 -8.67 1.01 -15.70
CA LYS A 163 -9.51 2.20 -15.45
C LYS A 163 -10.20 2.11 -14.10
N ASN A 164 -10.60 3.27 -13.56
CA ASN A 164 -11.44 3.41 -12.38
C ASN A 164 -10.89 2.68 -11.13
N TYR A 165 -9.58 2.75 -10.93
CA TYR A 165 -8.93 2.28 -9.70
C TYR A 165 -8.41 3.49 -8.91
N GLU A 166 -7.89 3.25 -7.71
CA GLU A 166 -7.40 4.30 -6.81
C GLU A 166 -5.90 4.14 -6.57
N ILE A 167 -5.19 5.26 -6.43
CA ILE A 167 -3.78 5.32 -5.99
C ILE A 167 -3.73 5.95 -4.60
N LEU A 168 -2.87 5.43 -3.73
CA LEU A 168 -2.66 6.01 -2.40
C LEU A 168 -1.76 7.24 -2.50
N CYS A 169 -2.22 8.36 -1.97
CA CYS A 169 -1.49 9.63 -1.95
C CYS A 169 -1.42 10.20 -0.54
N TRP A 170 -0.42 11.05 -0.31
CA TRP A 170 -0.41 11.97 0.82
C TRP A 170 -1.47 13.05 0.63
N ARG A 171 -2.11 13.45 1.74
CA ARG A 171 -2.97 14.64 1.83
C ARG A 171 -2.15 15.93 1.83
#